data_AF-A0A1V5W3Y6-F1
#
_entry.id   AF-A0A1V5W3Y6-F1
#
_cell.length_a   1.000
_cell.length_b   1.000
_cell.length_c   1.000
_cell.angle_alpha   90.00
_cell.angle_beta   90.00
_cell.angle_gamma   90.00
#
_symmetry.space_group_name_H-M   'P 1'
#
loop_
_entity.id
_entity.type
_entity.pdbx_description
1 polymer ?
#
loop_
_entity_poly.entity_id
_entity_poly.type
_entity_poly.pdbx_seq_one_letter_code
_entity_poly.pdbx_strand_id
1 'polypeptide(L)'
;MEKINDRNIYISIAITTLVLGIFCISISLYSRLVVEPKAEKLISLPETMKQGYILLREPQLFAGYKYWDSEGLAVKNSLRYFDFVIANDGEIKAEERPYLELILNRRRSGSTLGIKTAIFLFMVSSIAFAAFIFEQPKKSA
;
A
#
# COMPACT_ATOMS: atom_id res chain seq x y z
N MET A 1 35.27 -16.14 -21.59
CA MET A 1 34.00 -15.82 -20.91
C MET A 1 33.35 -14.70 -21.70
N GLU A 2 32.16 -14.94 -22.26
CA GLU A 2 31.40 -13.86 -22.91
C GLU A 2 31.20 -12.72 -21.91
N LYS A 3 31.51 -11.50 -22.33
CA LYS A 3 31.20 -10.30 -21.54
C LYS A 3 29.69 -10.17 -21.52
N ILE A 4 29.08 -10.44 -20.35
CA ILE A 4 27.68 -10.13 -20.12
C ILE A 4 27.49 -8.64 -20.44
N ASN A 5 26.42 -8.32 -21.17
CA ASN A 5 26.10 -6.95 -21.54
C ASN A 5 25.46 -6.25 -20.32
N ASP A 6 26.30 -5.90 -19.35
CA ASP A 6 25.92 -5.36 -18.03
C ASP A 6 25.06 -4.09 -18.14
N ARG A 7 25.28 -3.31 -19.20
CA ARG A 7 24.51 -2.11 -19.53
C ARG A 7 23.01 -2.37 -19.71
N ASN A 8 22.64 -3.44 -20.40
CA ASN A 8 21.23 -3.80 -20.60
C ASN A 8 20.56 -4.25 -19.30
N ILE A 9 21.34 -4.86 -18.39
CA ILE A 9 20.87 -5.29 -17.08
C ILE A 9 20.58 -4.06 -16.21
N TYR A 10 21.52 -3.10 -16.14
CA TYR A 10 21.36 -1.88 -15.34
C TYR A 10 20.15 -1.05 -15.78
N ILE A 11 19.96 -0.84 -17.09
CA ILE A 11 18.81 -0.06 -17.56
C ILE A 11 17.48 -0.79 -17.34
N SER A 12 17.46 -2.12 -17.48
CA SER A 12 16.26 -2.92 -17.23
C SER A 12 15.86 -2.88 -15.76
N ILE A 13 16.83 -3.00 -14.85
CA ILE A 13 16.61 -2.86 -13.40
C ILE A 13 16.10 -1.46 -13.08
N ALA A 14 16.75 -0.42 -13.63
CA ALA A 14 16.36 0.97 -13.40
C ALA A 14 14.90 1.23 -13.80
N ILE A 15 14.53 0.89 -15.04
CA ILE A 15 13.17 1.10 -15.55
C ILE A 15 12.15 0.27 -14.76
N THR A 16 12.44 -1.01 -14.51
CA THR A 16 11.48 -1.91 -13.83
C THR A 16 11.20 -1.41 -12.41
N THR A 17 12.25 -1.09 -11.65
CA THR A 17 12.09 -0.59 -10.27
C THR A 17 11.45 0.79 -10.23
N LEU A 18 11.75 1.68 -11.19
CA LEU A 18 11.08 2.96 -11.33
C LEU A 18 9.58 2.80 -11.55
N VAL A 19 9.17 1.96 -12.51
CA VAL A 19 7.76 1.71 -12.84
C VAL A 19 7.02 1.13 -11.63
N LEU A 20 7.59 0.11 -10.98
CA LEU A 20 7.01 -0.47 -9.76
C LEU A 20 6.92 0.57 -8.62
N GLY A 21 7.93 1.44 -8.48
CA GLY A 21 7.94 2.52 -7.50
C GLY A 21 6.82 3.52 -7.74
N ILE A 22 6.58 3.90 -9.00
CA ILE A 22 5.47 4.78 -9.40
C ILE A 22 4.13 4.14 -9.05
N PHE A 23 3.91 2.86 -9.38
CA PHE A 23 2.68 2.16 -9.01
C PHE A 23 2.46 2.13 -7.49
N CYS A 24 3.51 1.80 -6.72
CA CYS A 24 3.42 1.73 -5.26
C CYS A 24 3.11 3.09 -4.64
N ILE A 25 3.79 4.16 -5.08
CA ILE A 25 3.61 5.50 -4.51
C ILE A 25 2.24 6.08 -4.88
N SER A 26 1.77 5.91 -6.12
CA SER A 26 0.49 6.45 -6.57
C SER A 26 -0.68 5.88 -5.76
N ILE A 27 -0.73 4.56 -5.60
CA ILE A 27 -1.79 3.89 -4.84
C ILE A 27 -1.71 4.27 -3.34
N SER A 28 -0.50 4.33 -2.79
CA SER A 28 -0.30 4.61 -1.37
C SER A 28 -0.58 6.07 -1.00
N LEU A 29 -0.17 7.02 -1.85
CA LEU A 29 -0.50 8.44 -1.67
C LEU A 29 -1.99 8.70 -1.80
N TYR A 30 -2.66 8.07 -2.77
CA TYR A 30 -4.12 8.18 -2.89
C TYR A 30 -4.83 7.70 -1.62
N SER A 31 -4.42 6.54 -1.07
CA SER A 31 -4.93 6.06 0.22
C SER A 31 -4.67 7.08 1.33
N ARG A 32 -3.44 7.59 1.44
CA ARG A 32 -2.99 8.48 2.51
C ARG A 32 -3.67 9.84 2.51
N LEU A 33 -3.84 10.44 1.32
CA LEU A 33 -4.31 11.80 1.16
C LEU A 33 -5.82 11.92 0.99
N VAL A 34 -6.46 10.89 0.42
CA VAL A 34 -7.89 10.95 0.05
C VAL A 34 -8.71 9.98 0.90
N VAL A 35 -8.34 8.70 0.93
CA VAL A 35 -9.19 7.66 1.52
C VAL A 35 -9.12 7.66 3.04
N GLU A 36 -7.93 7.71 3.62
CA GLU A 36 -7.73 7.68 5.08
C GLU A 36 -8.40 8.86 5.80
N PRO A 37 -8.25 10.13 5.36
CA PRO A 37 -8.92 11.26 6.01
C PRO A 37 -10.44 11.22 5.82
N LYS A 38 -10.92 10.72 4.68
CA LYS A 38 -12.35 10.56 4.44
C LYS A 38 -12.94 9.48 5.34
N ALA A 39 -12.28 8.34 5.48
CA ALA A 39 -12.70 7.27 6.37
C ALA A 39 -12.73 7.72 7.83
N GLU A 40 -11.69 8.44 8.30
CA GLU A 40 -11.62 9.00 9.64
C GLU A 40 -12.81 9.93 9.96
N LYS A 41 -13.18 10.80 9.00
CA LYS A 41 -14.36 11.66 9.14
C LYS A 41 -15.68 10.88 9.18
N LEU A 42 -15.79 9.77 8.45
CA LEU A 42 -17.01 8.97 8.41
C LEU A 42 -17.19 8.10 9.66
N ILE A 43 -16.11 7.65 10.29
CA ILE A 43 -16.19 6.82 11.51
C ILE A 43 -16.32 7.64 12.80
N SER A 44 -16.07 8.95 12.74
CA SER A 44 -16.17 9.82 13.91
C SER A 44 -17.63 10.05 14.34
N LEU A 45 -18.56 10.08 13.38
CA LEU A 45 -19.99 10.28 13.64
C LEU A 45 -20.75 8.95 13.59
N PRO A 46 -21.66 8.67 14.56
CA PRO A 46 -22.48 7.47 14.56
C PRO A 46 -23.31 7.28 13.28
N GLU A 47 -23.89 8.35 12.73
CA GLU A 47 -24.77 8.23 11.56
C GLU A 47 -24.03 7.82 10.28
N THR A 48 -22.72 8.07 10.21
CA THR A 48 -21.91 7.82 9.01
C THR A 48 -20.99 6.60 9.14
N MET A 49 -20.98 5.89 10.26
CA MET A 49 -20.07 4.75 10.48
C MET A 49 -20.23 3.64 9.44
N LYS A 50 -21.47 3.36 9.00
CA LYS A 50 -21.75 2.40 7.94
C LYS A 50 -21.06 2.78 6.63
N GLN A 51 -21.06 4.06 6.27
CA GLN A 51 -20.36 4.56 5.08
C GLN A 51 -18.84 4.49 5.27
N GLY A 52 -18.35 4.79 6.48
CA GLY A 52 -16.94 4.63 6.85
C GLY A 52 -16.47 3.19 6.69
N TYR A 53 -17.27 2.22 7.15
CA TYR A 53 -16.98 0.80 6.96
C TYR A 53 -16.93 0.42 5.48
N ILE A 54 -17.93 0.81 4.68
CA ILE A 54 -17.96 0.47 3.25
C ILE A 54 -16.70 0.98 2.54
N LEU A 55 -16.23 2.19 2.88
CA LEU A 55 -14.98 2.74 2.36
C LEU A 55 -13.73 1.98 2.85
N LEU A 56 -13.75 1.46 4.07
CA LEU A 56 -12.64 0.73 4.68
C LEU A 56 -12.60 -0.76 4.29
N ARG A 57 -13.73 -1.30 3.81
CA ARG A 57 -13.90 -2.72 3.45
C ARG A 57 -12.89 -3.18 2.41
N GLU A 58 -12.60 -2.35 1.42
CA GLU A 58 -11.61 -2.66 0.39
C GLU A 58 -10.20 -2.32 0.88
N PRO A 59 -9.32 -3.32 1.11
CA PRO A 59 -7.99 -3.05 1.64
C PRO A 59 -7.14 -2.28 0.61
N GLN A 60 -6.26 -1.42 1.10
CA GLN A 60 -5.15 -0.90 0.30
C GLN A 60 -4.20 -2.05 -0.07
N LEU A 61 -3.46 -1.92 -1.19
CA LEU A 61 -2.59 -2.96 -1.77
C LEU A 61 -1.71 -3.70 -0.74
N PHE A 62 -1.13 -2.96 0.21
CA PHE A 62 -0.26 -3.46 1.27
C PHE A 62 -0.98 -3.58 2.64
N ALA A 63 -2.28 -3.32 2.72
CA ALA A 63 -3.09 -3.56 3.91
C ALA A 63 -3.71 -4.97 3.92
N GLY A 64 -3.71 -5.65 2.77
CA GLY A 64 -4.34 -6.96 2.54
C GLY A 64 -3.58 -8.17 3.07
N TYR A 65 -2.52 -8.02 3.88
CA TYR A 65 -1.77 -9.15 4.46
C TYR A 65 -2.62 -9.91 5.48
N LYS A 66 -3.54 -10.73 4.98
CA LYS A 66 -4.50 -11.56 5.72
C LYS A 66 -3.85 -12.74 6.46
N TYR A 67 -2.55 -12.99 6.21
CA TYR A 67 -1.86 -14.22 6.61
C TYR A 67 -0.46 -14.02 7.23
N TRP A 68 0.00 -12.78 7.43
CA TRP A 68 1.41 -12.52 7.76
C TRP A 68 1.64 -11.83 9.11
N ASP A 69 0.59 -11.35 9.80
CA ASP A 69 0.69 -10.80 11.16
C ASP A 69 -0.59 -11.01 12.01
N SER A 70 -0.42 -10.97 13.34
CA SER A 70 -1.50 -11.12 14.31
C SER A 70 -2.55 -10.00 14.21
N GLU A 71 -2.13 -8.78 13.86
CA GLU A 71 -3.02 -7.65 13.61
C GLU A 71 -3.95 -7.89 12.42
N GLY A 72 -3.47 -8.54 11.35
CA GLY A 72 -4.27 -8.90 10.18
C GLY A 72 -5.40 -9.88 10.51
N LEU A 73 -5.21 -10.75 11.51
CA LEU A 73 -6.26 -11.64 11.98
C LEU A 73 -7.38 -10.88 12.69
N ALA A 74 -7.03 -9.90 13.53
CA ALA A 74 -8.00 -9.05 14.22
C ALA A 74 -8.82 -8.22 13.22
N VAL A 75 -8.16 -7.61 12.22
CA VAL A 75 -8.82 -6.87 11.13
C VAL A 75 -9.76 -7.77 10.33
N LYS A 76 -9.35 -9.01 10.00
CA LYS A 76 -10.18 -9.98 9.29
C LYS A 76 -11.44 -10.33 10.07
N ASN A 77 -11.33 -10.51 11.38
CA ASN A 77 -12.48 -10.81 12.24
C ASN A 77 -13.44 -9.62 12.30
N SER A 78 -12.92 -8.39 12.42
CA SER A 78 -13.73 -7.16 12.36
C SER A 78 -14.45 -7.01 11.02
N LEU A 79 -13.77 -7.24 9.90
CA LEU A 79 -14.39 -7.22 8.57
C LEU A 79 -15.50 -8.25 8.46
N ARG A 80 -15.29 -9.49 8.94
CA ARG A 80 -16.32 -10.53 8.92
C ARG A 80 -17.53 -10.17 9.78
N TYR A 81 -17.30 -9.57 10.94
CA TYR A 81 -18.36 -9.10 11.82
C TYR A 81 -19.23 -8.03 11.13
N PHE A 82 -18.61 -6.98 10.60
CA PHE A 82 -19.33 -5.89 9.95
C PHE A 82 -19.98 -6.30 8.63
N ASP A 83 -19.37 -7.20 7.85
CA ASP A 83 -20.02 -7.79 6.68
C ASP A 83 -21.31 -8.53 7.06
N PHE A 84 -21.29 -9.25 8.19
CA PHE A 84 -22.49 -9.90 8.72
C PHE A 84 -23.53 -8.87 9.21
N VAL A 85 -23.12 -7.84 9.97
CA VAL A 85 -24.04 -6.80 10.44
C VAL A 85 -24.74 -6.10 9.26
N ILE A 86 -23.99 -5.72 8.23
CA ILE A 86 -24.55 -5.05 7.05
C ILE A 86 -25.43 -5.98 6.21
N ALA A 87 -25.08 -7.27 6.10
CA ALA A 87 -25.89 -8.24 5.38
C ALA A 87 -27.26 -8.50 6.06
N ASN A 88 -27.38 -8.23 7.36
CA ASN A 88 -28.62 -8.35 8.14
C ASN A 88 -29.32 -7.00 8.37
N ASP A 89 -28.99 -5.97 7.59
CA ASP A 89 -29.52 -4.60 7.74
C ASP A 89 -29.33 -3.99 9.14
N GLY A 90 -28.32 -4.45 9.87
CA GLY A 90 -27.96 -3.91 11.19
C GLY A 90 -27.27 -2.54 11.11
N GLU A 91 -27.36 -1.79 12.21
CA GLU A 91 -26.65 -0.54 12.41
C GLU A 91 -25.33 -0.77 13.16
N ILE A 92 -24.30 -0.02 12.77
CA ILE A 92 -23.02 -0.02 13.50
C ILE A 92 -23.17 0.89 14.70
N LYS A 93 -22.97 0.32 15.90
CA LYS A 93 -23.11 1.06 17.15
C LYS A 93 -21.86 1.89 17.46
N ALA A 94 -22.03 2.95 18.24
CA ALA A 94 -20.91 3.81 18.64
C ALA A 94 -19.81 3.06 19.43
N GLU A 95 -20.18 2.02 20.17
CA GLU A 95 -19.26 1.13 20.91
C GLU A 95 -18.36 0.30 19.99
N GLU A 96 -18.72 0.14 18.72
CA GLU A 96 -17.98 -0.66 17.73
C GLU A 96 -16.96 0.17 16.94
N ARG A 97 -16.91 1.49 17.15
CA ARG A 97 -15.93 2.40 16.53
C ARG A 97 -14.48 1.91 16.66
N PRO A 98 -14.00 1.38 17.81
CA PRO A 98 -12.63 0.90 17.93
C PRO A 98 -12.27 -0.20 16.91
N TYR A 99 -13.25 -1.03 16.49
CA TYR A 99 -13.02 -2.05 15.47
C TYR A 99 -12.88 -1.44 14.06
N LEU A 100 -13.57 -0.33 13.79
CA LEU A 100 -13.38 0.43 12.55
C LEU A 100 -12.04 1.18 12.54
N GLU A 101 -11.64 1.74 13.68
CA GLU A 101 -10.32 2.35 13.85
C GLU A 101 -9.19 1.34 13.65
N LEU A 102 -9.37 0.09 14.08
CA LEU A 102 -8.42 -0.98 13.80
C LEU A 102 -8.24 -1.21 12.28
N ILE A 103 -9.33 -1.23 11.51
CA ILE A 103 -9.29 -1.38 10.05
C ILE A 103 -8.63 -0.14 9.40
N LEU A 104 -8.95 1.06 9.88
CA LEU A 104 -8.33 2.31 9.42
C LEU A 104 -6.82 2.35 9.70
N ASN A 105 -6.41 1.97 10.92
CA ASN A 105 -5.01 1.90 11.30
C ASN A 105 -4.27 0.86 10.44
N ARG A 106 -4.92 -0.26 10.11
CA ARG A 106 -4.34 -1.22 9.17
C ARG A 106 -4.12 -0.63 7.78
N ARG A 107 -5.09 0.12 7.26
CA ARG A 107 -4.94 0.85 5.99
C ARG A 107 -3.78 1.85 6.05
N ARG A 108 -3.65 2.61 7.15
CA ARG A 108 -2.53 3.56 7.38
C ARG A 108 -1.16 2.86 7.41
N SER A 109 -1.07 1.69 8.03
CA SER A 109 0.14 0.87 8.01
C SER A 109 0.48 0.40 6.59
N GLY A 110 -0.53 -0.04 5.84
CA GLY A 110 -0.37 -0.43 4.43
C GLY A 110 0.10 0.71 3.53
N SER A 111 -0.51 1.90 3.62
CA SER A 111 -0.07 3.05 2.84
C SER A 111 1.33 3.52 3.22
N THR A 112 1.67 3.52 4.51
CA THR A 112 3.02 3.83 4.98
C THR A 112 4.05 2.84 4.45
N LEU A 113 3.73 1.54 4.46
CA LEU A 113 4.59 0.51 3.89
C LEU A 113 4.78 0.72 2.39
N GLY A 114 3.70 0.96 1.63
CA GLY A 114 3.78 1.19 0.19
C GLY A 114 4.58 2.44 -0.19
N ILE A 115 4.51 3.51 0.60
CA ILE A 115 5.38 4.70 0.44
C ILE A 115 6.84 4.31 0.66
N LYS A 116 7.16 3.59 1.75
CA LYS A 116 8.53 3.13 2.05
C LYS A 116 9.07 2.20 0.96
N THR A 117 8.25 1.28 0.47
CA THR A 117 8.60 0.39 -0.66
C THR A 117 8.88 1.18 -1.92
N ALA A 118 8.07 2.19 -2.24
CA ALA A 118 8.33 3.05 -3.40
C ALA A 118 9.65 3.82 -3.26
N ILE A 119 9.94 4.38 -2.08
CA ILE A 119 11.22 5.07 -1.81
C ILE A 119 12.39 4.12 -2.04
N PHE A 120 12.32 2.90 -1.51
CA PHE A 120 13.34 1.87 -1.74
C PHE A 120 13.52 1.58 -3.24
N LEU A 121 12.42 1.39 -3.98
CA LEU A 121 12.46 1.14 -5.42
C LEU A 121 13.07 2.31 -6.20
N PHE A 122 12.79 3.55 -5.80
CA PHE A 122 13.42 4.73 -6.40
C PHE A 122 14.92 4.80 -6.10
N MET A 123 15.36 4.42 -4.90
CA MET A 123 16.79 4.32 -4.59
C MET A 123 17.48 3.27 -5.47
N VAL A 124 16.90 2.07 -5.59
CA VAL A 124 17.43 1.00 -6.46
C VAL A 124 17.49 1.46 -7.91
N SER A 125 16.42 2.10 -8.40
CA SER A 125 16.39 2.70 -9.73
C SER A 125 17.50 3.72 -9.94
N SER A 126 17.75 4.56 -8.94
CA SER A 126 18.76 5.63 -9.02
C SER A 126 20.18 5.05 -9.04
N ILE A 127 20.44 4.03 -8.22
CA ILE A 127 21.72 3.30 -8.21
C ILE A 127 21.95 2.58 -9.54
N ALA A 128 20.95 1.89 -10.06
CA ALA A 128 21.04 1.20 -11.35
C ALA A 128 21.27 2.18 -12.51
N PHE A 129 20.61 3.35 -12.47
CA PHE A 129 20.82 4.40 -13.47
C PHE A 129 22.22 5.03 -13.36
N ALA A 130 22.72 5.24 -12.14
CA ALA A 130 24.10 5.71 -11.93
C ALA A 130 25.11 4.69 -12.47
N ALA A 131 24.94 3.39 -12.16
CA ALA A 131 25.79 2.32 -12.69
C ALA A 131 25.80 2.30 -14.22
N PHE A 132 24.63 2.46 -14.86
CA PHE A 132 24.49 2.55 -16.32
C PHE A 132 25.27 3.75 -16.93
N ILE A 133 25.30 4.90 -16.24
CA ILE A 133 26.04 6.09 -16.71
C ILE A 133 27.55 5.90 -16.53
N PHE A 134 27.98 5.36 -15.38
CA PHE A 134 29.40 5.18 -15.06
C PHE A 134 30.05 4.05 -15.84
N GLU A 135 29.27 3.09 -16.32
CA GLU A 135 29.73 2.09 -17.26
C GLU A 135 29.98 2.71 -18.64
N GLN A 136 31.15 3.33 -18.80
CA GLN A 136 31.61 3.75 -20.12
C GLN A 136 31.77 2.52 -21.01
N PRO A 137 31.28 2.54 -22.27
CA PRO A 137 31.71 1.55 -23.23
C PRO A 137 33.23 1.66 -23.29
N LYS A 138 33.95 0.59 -22.94
CA LYS A 138 35.39 0.50 -23.25
C LYS A 138 35.48 0.77 -24.74
N LYS A 139 35.94 1.98 -25.12
CA LYS A 139 36.36 2.26 -26.49
C LYS A 139 37.35 1.16 -26.81
N SER A 140 36.95 0.27 -27.72
CA SER A 140 37.85 -0.67 -28.36
C SER A 140 38.98 0.18 -28.94
N ALA A 141 40.16 0.07 -28.33
CA ALA A 141 41.37 0.67 -28.87
C ALA A 141 41.72 0.00 -30.21
#